data_AF-A0A8S1KBZ6-F1
#
_entry.id   AF-A0A8S1KBZ6-F1
#
_cell.length_a   1.000
_cell.length_b   1.000
_cell.length_c   1.000
_cell.angle_alpha   90.00
_cell.angle_beta   90.00
_cell.angle_gamma   90.00
#
_symmetry.space_group_name_H-M   'P 1'
#
loop_
_entity.id
_entity.type
_entity.pdbx_description
1 polymer ?
#
loop_
_entity_poly.entity_id
_entity_poly.type
_entity_poly.pdbx_seq_one_letter_code
_entity_poly.pdbx_strand_id
1 'polypeptide(L)'
;MYTTPPFSHNYSNPVLMKDDVGKPKPSTYNLPKQDYIYGLPLIRDKEGAKEVTMTWKFHQESQDRIPNRDFAELNKMSVFNGSLTAHDMYKFRQTHDARLQVKKGTNIQAIELPEEEFRYGRKNRPSTPMKLVMGNSYGIEAASITLDKYYKRAGSQESKMTNTIVRPNKASQLFHDSNHKKLAVIKGAEKKEPFKMEKFKTVAARTDTNLLAKKE
;
A
#
# COMPACT_ATOMS: atom_id res chain seq x y z
N MET A 1 -58.10 -43.40 -5.05
CA MET A 1 -57.79 -41.96 -4.94
C MET A 1 -56.54 -41.81 -4.09
N TYR A 2 -55.40 -41.44 -4.66
CA TYR A 2 -54.16 -41.28 -3.90
C TYR A 2 -54.20 -39.93 -3.17
N THR A 3 -54.26 -39.96 -1.84
CA THR A 3 -54.09 -38.79 -0.97
C THR A 3 -52.72 -38.20 -1.22
N THR A 4 -52.67 -36.99 -1.78
CA THR A 4 -51.44 -36.20 -1.83
C THR A 4 -51.05 -35.82 -0.40
N PRO A 5 -49.85 -36.19 0.07
CA PRO A 5 -49.44 -35.90 1.44
C PRO A 5 -49.37 -34.39 1.70
N PRO A 6 -49.58 -33.95 2.95
CA PRO A 6 -49.72 -32.53 3.32
C PRO A 6 -48.48 -31.67 3.03
N PHE A 7 -47.30 -32.29 2.90
CA PHE A 7 -46.03 -31.61 2.59
C PHE A 7 -45.78 -31.40 1.09
N SER A 8 -46.66 -31.88 0.21
CA SER A 8 -46.52 -31.74 -1.25
C SER A 8 -46.62 -30.31 -1.78
N HIS A 9 -47.02 -29.33 -0.95
CA HIS A 9 -47.29 -27.95 -1.39
C HIS A 9 -46.18 -26.94 -1.00
N ASN A 10 -45.12 -27.37 -0.31
CA ASN A 10 -44.04 -26.48 0.13
C ASN A 10 -42.91 -26.40 -0.91
N TYR A 11 -43.11 -25.61 -1.96
CA TYR A 11 -42.15 -25.42 -3.06
C TYR A 11 -41.13 -24.29 -2.84
N SER A 12 -41.28 -23.49 -1.76
CA SER A 12 -40.44 -22.32 -1.50
C SER A 12 -39.33 -22.57 -0.46
N ASN A 13 -39.50 -23.55 0.43
CA ASN A 13 -38.55 -23.80 1.51
C ASN A 13 -37.61 -24.96 1.16
N PRO A 14 -36.30 -24.71 0.93
CA PRO A 14 -35.35 -25.74 0.55
C PRO A 14 -35.13 -26.83 1.61
N VAL A 15 -35.44 -26.54 2.88
CA VAL A 15 -35.31 -27.51 3.99
C VAL A 15 -36.46 -28.51 4.02
N LEU A 16 -37.64 -28.10 3.57
CA LEU A 16 -38.86 -28.93 3.60
C LEU A 16 -39.05 -29.72 2.31
N MET A 17 -38.22 -29.48 1.30
CA MET A 17 -38.30 -30.15 0.02
C MET A 17 -37.66 -31.54 0.10
N LYS A 18 -38.43 -32.57 -0.25
CA LYS A 18 -37.93 -33.96 -0.31
C LYS A 18 -37.33 -34.23 -1.68
N ASP A 19 -36.30 -35.08 -1.67
CA ASP A 19 -35.63 -35.55 -2.88
C ASP A 19 -36.43 -36.72 -3.47
N ASP A 20 -36.53 -36.77 -4.79
CA ASP A 20 -37.10 -37.91 -5.52
C ASP A 20 -35.97 -38.89 -5.88
N VAL A 21 -36.25 -40.20 -5.84
CA VAL A 21 -35.20 -41.21 -6.06
C VAL A 21 -34.71 -41.14 -7.50
N GLY A 22 -33.40 -40.95 -7.69
CA GLY A 22 -32.76 -40.89 -9.01
C GLY A 22 -32.90 -39.55 -9.74
N LYS A 23 -33.50 -38.53 -9.12
CA LYS A 23 -33.55 -37.16 -9.67
C LYS A 23 -32.78 -36.19 -8.77
N PRO A 24 -32.21 -35.12 -9.33
CA PRO A 24 -31.66 -34.04 -8.51
C PRO A 24 -32.79 -33.35 -7.72
N LYS A 25 -32.43 -32.72 -6.61
CA LYS A 25 -33.37 -31.88 -5.85
C LYS A 25 -33.97 -30.81 -6.77
N PRO A 26 -35.29 -30.58 -6.75
CA PRO A 26 -35.86 -29.50 -7.54
C PRO A 26 -35.37 -28.14 -7.03
N SER A 27 -35.24 -27.17 -7.93
CA SER A 27 -34.87 -25.81 -7.54
C SER A 27 -36.03 -25.13 -6.81
N THR A 28 -35.77 -24.56 -5.63
CA THR A 28 -36.69 -23.66 -4.92
C THR A 28 -36.55 -22.19 -5.34
N TYR A 29 -35.56 -21.89 -6.20
CA TYR A 29 -35.37 -20.55 -6.75
C TYR A 29 -36.28 -20.33 -7.95
N ASN A 30 -36.73 -19.08 -8.13
CA ASN A 30 -37.43 -18.66 -9.33
C ASN A 30 -36.44 -18.63 -10.50
N LEU A 31 -36.31 -19.77 -11.18
CA LEU A 31 -35.44 -19.91 -12.34
C LEU A 31 -36.12 -19.30 -13.57
N PRO A 32 -35.33 -18.73 -14.50
CA PRO A 32 -35.81 -18.36 -15.82
C PRO A 32 -36.51 -19.52 -16.55
N LYS A 33 -37.28 -19.20 -17.59
CA LYS A 33 -37.94 -20.19 -18.46
C LYS A 33 -36.93 -21.21 -19.02
N GLN A 34 -37.43 -22.37 -19.42
CA GLN A 34 -36.61 -23.50 -19.88
C GLN A 34 -35.72 -23.18 -21.10
N ASP A 35 -36.06 -22.16 -21.89
CA ASP A 35 -35.25 -21.69 -23.03
C ASP A 35 -34.06 -20.80 -22.61
N TYR A 36 -33.90 -20.51 -21.32
CA TYR A 36 -32.81 -19.68 -20.83
C TYR A 36 -31.50 -20.47 -20.80
N ILE A 37 -30.51 -19.96 -21.52
CA ILE A 37 -29.16 -20.52 -21.53
C ILE A 37 -28.37 -19.90 -20.38
N TYR A 38 -27.94 -20.74 -19.44
CA TYR A 38 -27.06 -20.33 -18.35
C TYR A 38 -25.62 -20.17 -18.84
N GLY A 39 -24.90 -19.21 -18.24
CA GLY A 39 -23.50 -18.91 -18.54
C GLY A 39 -23.31 -17.49 -19.07
N LEU A 40 -22.05 -17.08 -19.19
CA LEU A 40 -21.68 -15.83 -19.85
C LEU A 40 -21.39 -16.15 -21.33
N PRO A 41 -22.12 -15.56 -22.30
CA PRO A 41 -21.78 -15.75 -23.70
C PRO A 41 -20.38 -15.17 -23.97
N LEU A 42 -19.65 -15.79 -24.90
CA LEU A 42 -18.39 -15.23 -25.36
C LEU A 42 -18.68 -13.96 -26.17
N ILE A 43 -18.49 -12.80 -25.54
CA ILE A 43 -18.57 -11.51 -26.22
C ILE A 43 -17.31 -11.37 -27.05
N ARG A 44 -17.44 -11.53 -28.38
CA ARG A 44 -16.32 -11.28 -29.31
C ARG A 44 -16.08 -9.77 -29.40
N ASP A 45 -14.83 -9.39 -29.51
CA ASP A 45 -14.47 -8.01 -29.80
C ASP A 45 -15.11 -7.57 -31.12
N LYS A 46 -15.46 -6.28 -31.20
CA LYS A 46 -16.02 -5.69 -32.42
C LYS A 46 -15.02 -5.63 -33.56
N GLU A 47 -13.73 -5.60 -33.22
CA GLU A 47 -12.62 -5.48 -34.15
C GLU A 47 -12.01 -6.88 -34.37
N GLY A 48 -11.88 -7.28 -35.63
CA GLY A 48 -11.21 -8.52 -36.01
C GLY A 48 -9.72 -8.30 -36.27
N ALA A 49 -9.01 -9.38 -36.57
CA ALA A 49 -7.56 -9.33 -36.83
C ALA A 49 -7.19 -8.41 -38.02
N LYS A 50 -8.07 -8.31 -39.03
CA LYS A 50 -7.88 -7.43 -40.18
C LYS A 50 -7.95 -5.96 -39.78
N GLU A 51 -8.94 -5.60 -38.97
CA GLU A 51 -9.16 -4.22 -38.53
C GLU A 51 -8.01 -3.73 -37.63
N VAL A 52 -7.56 -4.60 -36.71
CA VAL A 52 -6.43 -4.33 -35.79
C VAL A 52 -5.11 -4.13 -36.55
N THR A 53 -4.89 -4.85 -37.66
CA THR A 53 -3.64 -4.75 -38.43
C THR A 53 -3.64 -3.58 -39.41
N MET A 54 -4.79 -3.27 -40.02
CA MET A 54 -4.87 -2.27 -41.08
C MET A 54 -5.25 -0.86 -40.59
N THR A 55 -5.76 -0.73 -39.37
CA THR A 55 -6.25 0.56 -38.84
C THR A 55 -5.39 1.01 -37.67
N TRP A 56 -4.59 2.05 -37.87
CA TRP A 56 -3.91 2.71 -36.77
C TRP A 56 -4.85 3.69 -36.06
N LYS A 57 -5.26 3.36 -34.84
CA LYS A 57 -6.13 4.21 -34.02
C LYS A 57 -5.28 5.00 -33.03
N PHE A 58 -5.38 6.32 -33.07
CA PHE A 58 -4.71 7.18 -32.09
C PHE A 58 -5.29 6.96 -30.69
N HIS A 59 -4.45 7.17 -29.68
CA HIS A 59 -4.87 7.12 -28.28
C HIS A 59 -6.01 8.10 -28.05
N GLN A 60 -7.13 7.60 -27.55
CA GLN A 60 -8.19 8.42 -26.98
C GLN A 60 -7.95 8.48 -25.48
N GLU A 61 -7.98 9.69 -24.92
CA GLU A 61 -7.85 9.89 -23.49
C GLU A 61 -8.89 9.06 -22.73
N SER A 62 -8.44 8.44 -21.64
CA SER A 62 -9.35 7.69 -20.78
C SER A 62 -10.28 8.66 -20.07
N GLN A 63 -11.60 8.45 -20.15
CA GLN A 63 -12.53 9.26 -19.38
C GLN A 63 -12.34 9.01 -17.88
N ASP A 64 -12.30 10.09 -17.11
CA ASP A 64 -12.29 10.01 -15.65
C ASP A 64 -13.50 9.20 -15.17
N ARG A 65 -13.27 8.26 -14.24
CA ARG A 65 -14.37 7.53 -13.64
C ARG A 65 -15.28 8.49 -12.89
N ILE A 66 -16.58 8.32 -13.09
CA ILE A 66 -17.58 9.13 -12.39
C ILE A 66 -17.41 8.90 -10.88
N PRO A 67 -17.28 9.95 -10.06
CA PRO A 67 -17.03 9.78 -8.63
C PRO A 67 -18.14 9.00 -7.94
N ASN A 68 -17.75 8.30 -6.87
CA ASN A 68 -18.72 7.62 -6.01
C ASN A 68 -19.71 8.61 -5.40
N ARG A 69 -20.90 8.11 -5.07
CA ARG A 69 -21.96 8.90 -4.44
C ARG A 69 -21.55 9.32 -3.03
N ASP A 70 -21.84 10.56 -2.66
CA ASP A 70 -21.63 11.07 -1.31
C ASP A 70 -22.88 10.83 -0.46
N PHE A 71 -22.86 9.74 0.31
CA PHE A 71 -23.97 9.40 1.19
C PHE A 71 -24.12 10.36 2.37
N ALA A 72 -23.04 11.04 2.80
CA ALA A 72 -23.12 11.97 3.92
C ALA A 72 -23.86 13.24 3.50
N GLU A 73 -23.55 13.76 2.31
CA GLU A 73 -24.28 14.89 1.73
C GLU A 73 -25.73 14.53 1.39
N LEU A 74 -25.96 13.38 0.76
CA LEU A 74 -27.31 12.89 0.48
C LEU A 74 -28.18 12.76 1.74
N ASN A 75 -27.59 12.29 2.85
CA ASN A 75 -28.30 12.17 4.12
C ASN A 75 -28.60 13.54 4.75
N LYS A 76 -27.68 14.51 4.63
CA LYS A 76 -27.95 15.89 5.08
C LYS A 76 -29.11 16.49 4.31
N MET A 77 -29.12 16.33 2.98
CA MET A 77 -30.21 16.79 2.12
C MET A 77 -31.53 16.07 2.42
N SER A 78 -31.51 14.76 2.70
CA SER A 78 -32.73 14.01 3.02
C SER A 78 -33.33 14.49 4.33
N VAL A 79 -32.50 14.75 5.35
CA VAL A 79 -32.95 15.30 6.63
C VAL A 79 -33.51 16.71 6.47
N PHE A 80 -32.87 17.54 5.65
CA PHE A 80 -33.38 18.89 5.33
C PHE A 80 -34.76 18.85 4.64
N ASN A 81 -34.98 17.86 3.77
CA ASN A 81 -36.26 17.60 3.13
C ASN A 81 -37.28 16.84 4.01
N GLY A 82 -37.00 16.67 5.31
CA GLY A 82 -37.93 16.05 6.26
C GLY A 82 -37.97 14.51 6.23
N SER A 83 -37.03 13.85 5.55
CA SER A 83 -36.91 12.38 5.59
C SER A 83 -36.18 11.95 6.87
N LEU A 84 -36.95 11.53 7.87
CA LEU A 84 -36.45 11.11 9.20
C LEU A 84 -36.26 9.59 9.30
N THR A 85 -36.96 8.80 8.47
CA THR A 85 -36.89 7.33 8.48
C THR A 85 -35.84 6.83 7.49
N ALA A 86 -35.15 5.74 7.83
CA ALA A 86 -34.16 5.12 6.93
C ALA A 86 -34.73 4.73 5.55
N HIS A 87 -35.99 4.29 5.49
CA HIS A 87 -36.66 3.95 4.23
C HIS A 87 -36.91 5.19 3.36
N ASP A 88 -37.26 6.32 3.97
CA ASP A 88 -37.50 7.58 3.27
C ASP A 88 -36.18 8.17 2.76
N MET A 89 -35.11 8.08 3.57
CA MET A 89 -33.76 8.41 3.13
C MET A 89 -33.31 7.53 1.95
N TYR A 90 -33.66 6.24 1.94
CA TYR A 90 -33.37 5.36 0.80
C TYR A 90 -34.13 5.81 -0.46
N LYS A 91 -35.42 6.13 -0.36
CA LYS A 91 -36.21 6.68 -1.47
C LYS A 91 -35.63 7.99 -1.98
N PHE A 92 -35.23 8.88 -1.08
CA PHE A 92 -34.60 10.14 -1.41
C PHE A 92 -33.30 9.95 -2.21
N ARG A 93 -32.50 8.94 -1.86
CA ARG A 93 -31.29 8.56 -2.61
C ARG A 93 -31.59 7.92 -3.98
N GLN A 94 -32.82 7.55 -4.32
CA GLN A 94 -33.12 7.09 -5.68
C GLN A 94 -33.41 8.27 -6.62
N THR A 95 -33.92 9.38 -6.09
CA THR A 95 -34.31 10.56 -6.86
C THR A 95 -33.23 11.64 -6.91
N HIS A 96 -32.36 11.70 -5.90
CA HIS A 96 -31.30 12.71 -5.81
C HIS A 96 -29.91 12.07 -5.88
N ASP A 97 -29.01 12.68 -6.66
CA ASP A 97 -27.61 12.27 -6.78
C ASP A 97 -26.67 13.40 -6.32
N ALA A 98 -25.85 13.10 -5.32
CA ALA A 98 -24.72 13.93 -4.92
C ALA A 98 -23.48 13.03 -4.89
N ARG A 99 -22.35 13.56 -5.33
CA ARG A 99 -21.13 12.79 -5.58
C ARG A 99 -19.94 13.43 -4.89
N LEU A 100 -19.00 12.57 -4.51
CA LEU A 100 -17.76 13.01 -3.87
C LEU A 100 -16.97 13.91 -4.83
N GLN A 101 -16.48 15.01 -4.28
CA GLN A 101 -15.57 15.90 -4.97
C GLN A 101 -14.20 15.22 -5.09
N VAL A 102 -13.81 14.82 -6.30
CA VAL A 102 -12.49 14.27 -6.55
C VAL A 102 -11.49 15.41 -6.49
N LYS A 103 -10.61 15.38 -5.47
CA LYS A 103 -9.47 16.28 -5.41
C LYS A 103 -8.50 15.90 -6.52
N LYS A 104 -8.59 16.58 -7.66
CA LYS A 104 -7.57 16.49 -8.70
C LYS A 104 -6.28 17.05 -8.11
N GLY A 105 -5.19 16.28 -8.17
CA GLY A 105 -3.88 16.78 -7.78
C GLY A 105 -3.56 18.00 -8.64
N THR A 106 -3.19 19.10 -8.02
CA THR A 106 -2.60 20.21 -8.76
C THR A 106 -1.17 19.83 -9.10
N ASN A 107 -0.83 19.87 -10.39
CA ASN A 107 0.59 19.87 -10.76
C ASN A 107 1.20 21.12 -10.12
N ILE A 108 2.02 20.92 -9.10
CA ILE A 108 2.62 22.01 -8.31
C ILE A 108 3.49 22.92 -9.20
N GLN A 109 3.92 22.40 -10.35
CA GLN A 109 4.64 23.12 -11.38
C GLN A 109 3.90 22.95 -12.71
N ALA A 110 3.71 24.06 -13.42
CA ALA A 110 3.24 24.01 -14.80
C ALA A 110 4.25 23.22 -15.63
N ILE A 111 3.78 22.23 -16.39
CA ILE A 111 4.61 21.50 -17.33
C ILE A 111 4.81 22.41 -18.54
N GLU A 112 5.82 23.27 -18.48
CA GLU A 112 6.29 24.02 -19.64
C GLU A 112 7.05 23.05 -20.55
N LEU A 113 6.46 22.74 -21.71
CA LEU A 113 7.21 22.02 -22.73
C LEU A 113 8.28 22.94 -23.29
N PRO A 114 9.55 22.50 -23.33
CA PRO A 114 10.61 23.28 -23.94
C PRO A 114 10.34 23.55 -25.43
N GLU A 115 10.92 24.64 -25.93
CA GLU A 115 10.89 25.00 -27.36
C GLU A 115 11.51 23.90 -28.25
N GLU A 116 11.15 23.85 -29.54
CA GLU A 116 11.54 22.77 -30.46
C GLU A 116 13.07 22.65 -30.68
N GLU A 117 13.81 23.72 -30.38
CA GLU A 117 15.28 23.73 -30.41
C GLU A 117 15.91 23.07 -29.17
N PHE A 118 15.14 22.88 -28.10
CA PHE A 118 15.61 22.25 -26.89
C PHE A 118 16.01 20.80 -27.15
N ARG A 119 17.27 20.49 -26.86
CA ARG A 119 17.80 19.12 -26.96
C ARG A 119 17.66 18.45 -25.60
N TYR A 120 16.82 17.42 -25.53
CA TYR A 120 16.75 16.55 -24.37
C TYR A 120 18.05 15.78 -24.18
N GLY A 121 18.46 15.59 -22.93
CA GLY A 121 19.62 14.79 -22.56
C GLY A 121 20.58 15.52 -21.63
N ARG A 122 21.49 14.75 -21.03
CA ARG A 122 22.54 15.28 -20.16
C ARG A 122 23.82 15.42 -20.97
N LYS A 123 24.34 16.65 -21.12
CA LYS A 123 25.65 16.88 -21.75
C LYS A 123 26.71 16.03 -21.05
N ASN A 124 27.61 15.44 -21.83
CA ASN A 124 28.74 14.70 -21.27
C ASN A 124 29.53 15.61 -20.33
N ARG A 125 29.88 15.09 -19.15
CA ARG A 125 30.73 15.80 -18.21
C ARG A 125 32.06 16.10 -18.92
N PRO A 126 32.53 17.36 -18.94
CA PRO A 126 33.85 17.65 -19.49
C PRO A 126 34.91 16.86 -18.72
N SER A 127 36.00 16.51 -19.40
CA SER A 127 37.13 15.84 -18.75
C SER A 127 37.63 16.66 -17.56
N THR A 128 38.02 15.98 -16.48
CA THR A 128 38.63 16.65 -15.32
C THR A 128 39.86 17.43 -15.78
N PRO A 129 39.92 18.76 -15.63
CA PRO A 129 41.04 19.57 -16.13
C PRO A 129 42.35 19.15 -15.49
N MET A 130 43.31 18.71 -16.32
CA MET A 130 44.56 18.08 -15.86
C MET A 130 45.39 18.98 -14.95
N LYS A 131 45.40 20.30 -15.21
CA LYS A 131 46.10 21.29 -14.39
C LYS A 131 45.70 21.22 -12.90
N LEU A 132 44.41 21.02 -12.63
CA LEU A 132 43.85 20.95 -11.28
C LEU A 132 44.19 19.62 -10.59
N VAL A 133 44.22 18.53 -11.37
CA VAL A 133 44.66 17.20 -10.88
C VAL A 133 46.14 17.25 -10.49
N MET A 134 47.00 17.74 -11.38
CA MET A 134 48.44 17.84 -11.14
C MET A 134 48.77 18.79 -9.97
N GLY A 135 47.98 19.85 -9.80
CA GLY A 135 48.11 20.80 -8.69
C GLY A 135 47.49 20.33 -7.37
N ASN A 136 46.98 19.10 -7.29
CA ASN A 136 46.28 18.55 -6.11
C ASN A 136 45.13 19.44 -5.57
N SER A 137 44.52 20.26 -6.42
CA SER A 137 43.51 21.22 -5.97
C SER A 137 42.25 20.51 -5.45
N TYR A 138 41.87 19.38 -6.07
CA TYR A 138 40.74 18.57 -5.63
C TYR A 138 40.96 17.92 -4.26
N GLY A 139 42.20 17.54 -3.94
CA GLY A 139 42.55 17.02 -2.62
C GLY A 139 42.41 18.07 -1.53
N ILE A 140 42.89 19.29 -1.82
CA ILE A 140 42.78 20.45 -0.92
C ILE A 140 41.31 20.82 -0.69
N GLU A 141 40.51 20.88 -1.76
CA GLU A 141 39.08 21.18 -1.69
C GLU A 141 38.30 20.08 -0.93
N ALA A 142 38.63 18.81 -1.16
CA ALA A 142 38.00 17.70 -0.43
C ALA A 142 38.33 17.76 1.07
N ALA A 143 39.58 18.10 1.43
CA ALA A 143 39.99 18.27 2.81
C ALA A 143 39.25 19.45 3.47
N SER A 144 39.12 20.59 2.80
CA SER A 144 38.41 21.75 3.33
C SER A 144 36.91 21.50 3.50
N ILE A 145 36.24 20.89 2.51
CA ILE A 145 34.83 20.49 2.60
C ILE A 145 34.62 19.50 3.76
N THR A 146 35.54 18.56 3.92
CA THR A 146 35.48 17.57 4.99
C THR A 146 35.61 18.23 6.37
N LEU A 147 36.56 19.16 6.50
CA LEU A 147 36.77 19.96 7.70
C LEU A 147 35.53 20.81 8.04
N ASP A 148 34.95 21.48 7.05
CA ASP A 148 33.70 22.24 7.19
C ASP A 148 32.53 21.37 7.66
N LYS A 149 32.42 20.14 7.14
CA LYS A 149 31.41 19.17 7.62
C LYS A 149 31.65 18.79 9.07
N TYR A 150 32.90 18.60 9.49
CA TYR A 150 33.24 18.34 10.88
C TYR A 150 32.89 19.52 11.79
N TYR A 151 33.22 20.76 11.39
CA TYR A 151 32.83 21.96 12.17
C TYR A 151 31.32 22.14 12.26
N LYS A 152 30.59 21.97 11.14
CA LYS A 152 29.13 22.02 11.13
C LYS A 152 28.54 20.93 12.03
N ARG A 153 29.10 19.72 12.02
CA ARG A 153 28.66 18.59 12.85
C ARG A 153 29.01 18.77 14.33
N ALA A 154 30.14 19.38 14.64
CA ALA A 154 30.55 19.72 16.00
C ALA A 154 29.65 20.82 16.60
N GLY A 155 29.31 21.84 15.80
CA GLY A 155 28.35 22.88 16.18
C GLY A 155 26.89 22.41 16.17
N SER A 156 26.57 21.32 15.46
CA SER A 156 25.21 20.75 15.36
C SER A 156 25.01 19.48 16.18
N GLN A 157 25.82 19.19 17.20
CA GLN A 157 25.43 18.18 18.20
C GLN A 157 24.16 18.62 18.97
N GLU A 158 23.81 19.91 18.89
CA GLU A 158 22.50 20.45 19.24
C GLU A 158 21.59 20.64 18.02
N SER A 159 21.70 19.81 16.97
CA SER A 159 20.68 19.80 15.93
C SER A 159 19.38 19.34 16.58
N LYS A 160 18.52 20.31 16.91
CA LYS A 160 17.14 20.12 17.34
C LYS A 160 16.56 19.06 16.42
N MET A 161 16.43 17.83 16.92
CA MET A 161 15.55 16.86 16.30
C MET A 161 14.23 17.61 16.13
N THR A 162 13.77 17.75 14.89
CA THR A 162 12.49 18.38 14.66
C THR A 162 11.49 17.63 15.54
N ASN A 163 10.81 18.32 16.44
CA ASN A 163 9.83 17.78 17.39
C ASN A 163 8.59 17.16 16.70
N THR A 164 8.71 16.76 15.44
CA THR A 164 7.85 15.74 14.84
C THR A 164 8.19 14.40 15.48
N ILE A 165 7.68 14.22 16.70
CA ILE A 165 7.56 12.91 17.34
C ILE A 165 6.69 12.09 16.38
N VAL A 166 7.33 11.24 15.58
CA VAL A 166 6.64 10.26 14.76
C VAL A 166 5.91 9.35 15.74
N ARG A 167 4.58 9.49 15.81
CA ARG A 167 3.75 8.64 16.68
C ARG A 167 3.92 7.21 16.20
N PRO A 168 4.42 6.28 17.04
CA PRO A 168 4.60 4.91 16.60
C PRO A 168 3.23 4.29 16.33
N ASN A 169 3.11 3.58 15.22
CA ASN A 169 1.93 2.77 14.94
C ASN A 169 1.96 1.48 15.78
N LYS A 170 0.83 0.76 15.83
CA LYS A 170 0.70 -0.47 16.62
C LYS A 170 1.75 -1.53 16.26
N ALA A 171 2.12 -1.63 14.98
CA ALA A 171 3.16 -2.55 14.51
C ALA A 171 4.55 -2.18 15.05
N SER A 172 4.91 -0.90 15.05
CA SER A 172 6.18 -0.41 15.58
C SER A 172 6.30 -0.62 17.09
N GLN A 173 5.22 -0.41 17.85
CA GLN A 173 5.21 -0.68 19.30
C GLN A 173 5.40 -2.16 19.59
N LEU A 174 4.65 -3.04 18.89
CA LEU A 174 4.78 -4.49 19.05
C LEU A 174 6.19 -4.99 18.68
N PHE A 175 6.77 -4.43 17.61
CA PHE A 175 8.15 -4.76 17.22
C PHE A 175 9.15 -4.35 18.31
N HIS A 176 9.02 -3.12 18.82
CA HIS A 176 9.85 -2.61 19.92
C HIS A 176 9.75 -3.50 21.16
N ASP A 177 8.54 -3.83 21.61
CA ASP A 177 8.31 -4.67 22.79
C ASP A 177 8.84 -6.09 22.61
N SER A 178 8.67 -6.68 21.42
CA SER A 178 9.17 -8.01 21.11
C SER A 178 10.71 -8.08 21.15
N ASN A 179 11.38 -7.06 20.62
CA ASN A 179 12.84 -6.98 20.64
C ASN A 179 13.35 -6.68 22.05
N HIS A 180 12.70 -5.80 22.81
CA HIS A 180 13.08 -5.53 24.19
C HIS A 180 12.92 -6.76 25.09
N LYS A 181 11.86 -7.55 24.91
CA LYS A 181 11.71 -8.83 25.61
C LYS A 181 12.79 -9.83 25.22
N LYS A 182 13.10 -9.99 23.93
CA LYS A 182 14.20 -10.85 23.47
C LYS A 182 15.55 -10.41 24.04
N LEU A 183 15.82 -9.11 24.04
CA LEU A 183 17.04 -8.55 24.61
C LEU A 183 17.11 -8.71 26.13
N ALA A 184 15.99 -8.58 26.84
CA ALA A 184 15.93 -8.85 28.28
C ALA A 184 16.19 -10.33 28.59
N VAL A 185 15.70 -11.25 27.77
CA VAL A 185 16.02 -12.69 27.88
C VAL A 185 17.49 -12.95 27.57
N ILE A 186 18.07 -12.31 26.56
CA ILE A 186 19.50 -12.45 26.23
C ILE A 186 20.38 -11.84 27.33
N LYS A 187 19.95 -10.73 27.95
CA LYS A 187 20.66 -10.10 29.07
C LYS A 187 20.47 -10.83 30.40
N GLY A 188 19.33 -11.50 30.59
CA GLY A 188 18.97 -12.30 31.76
C GLY A 188 19.42 -13.76 31.66
N ALA A 189 19.81 -14.23 30.48
CA ALA A 189 20.61 -15.43 30.36
C ALA A 189 21.92 -15.16 31.09
N GLU A 190 22.16 -15.90 32.17
CA GLU A 190 23.44 -15.87 32.88
C GLU A 190 24.56 -15.91 31.86
N LYS A 191 25.51 -14.96 31.97
CA LYS A 191 26.72 -14.95 31.15
C LYS A 191 27.40 -16.28 31.37
N LYS A 192 27.10 -17.27 30.52
CA LYS A 192 27.76 -18.57 30.56
C LYS A 192 29.24 -18.26 30.40
N GLU A 193 30.00 -18.54 31.46
CA GLU A 193 31.45 -18.39 31.42
C GLU A 193 31.94 -19.12 30.16
N PRO A 194 32.77 -18.46 29.33
CA PRO A 194 33.25 -19.07 28.11
C PRO A 194 33.92 -20.40 28.45
N PHE A 195 33.61 -21.43 27.68
CA PHE A 195 34.12 -22.77 27.91
C PHE A 195 35.64 -22.76 28.03
N LYS A 196 36.14 -23.04 29.24
CA LYS A 196 37.57 -23.15 29.55
C LYS A 196 37.84 -24.58 29.98
N MET A 197 38.75 -25.26 29.28
CA MET A 197 39.15 -26.62 29.65
C MET A 197 39.74 -26.65 31.05
N GLU A 198 39.54 -27.75 31.79
CA GLU A 198 39.97 -27.89 33.19
C GLU A 198 41.44 -27.54 33.41
N LYS A 199 42.30 -28.03 32.51
CA LYS A 199 43.75 -27.79 32.53
C LYS A 199 44.18 -26.32 32.38
N PHE A 200 43.27 -25.45 31.92
CA PHE A 200 43.54 -24.03 31.70
C PHE A 200 42.79 -23.12 32.67
N LYS A 201 41.93 -23.64 33.57
CA LYS A 201 41.17 -22.80 34.52
C LYS A 201 42.08 -21.85 35.31
N THR A 202 43.22 -22.35 35.79
CA THR A 202 44.22 -21.63 36.61
C THR A 202 45.19 -20.73 35.83
N VAL A 203 45.22 -20.80 34.49
CA VAL A 203 46.15 -19.99 33.68
C VAL A 203 45.54 -18.61 33.41
N ALA A 204 46.19 -17.55 33.88
CA ALA A 204 45.82 -16.16 33.62
C ALA A 204 46.11 -15.77 32.16
N ALA A 205 45.29 -14.88 31.59
CA ALA A 205 45.52 -14.37 30.24
C ALA A 205 46.80 -13.53 30.22
N ARG A 206 47.65 -13.73 29.20
CA ARG A 206 48.93 -13.02 29.09
C ARG A 206 48.77 -11.58 28.55
N THR A 207 47.59 -11.21 28.09
CA THR A 207 47.30 -9.93 27.45
C THR A 207 45.83 -9.57 27.66
N ASP A 208 45.57 -8.42 28.30
CA ASP A 208 44.21 -7.89 28.48
C ASP A 208 43.77 -7.18 27.20
N THR A 209 42.83 -7.77 26.46
CA THR A 209 42.25 -7.15 25.24
C THR A 209 41.09 -6.21 25.53
N ASN A 210 40.67 -6.09 26.79
CA ASN A 210 39.65 -5.14 27.22
C ASN A 210 40.32 -3.83 27.60
N LEU A 211 40.48 -2.93 26.63
CA LEU A 211 40.81 -1.53 26.89
C LEU A 211 39.66 -0.91 27.70
N LEU A 212 39.80 -0.86 29.03
CA LEU A 212 38.97 0.01 29.85
C LEU A 212 39.31 1.46 29.49
N ALA A 213 38.37 2.16 28.87
CA ALA A 213 38.49 3.59 28.66
C ALA A 213 38.74 4.26 30.03
N LYS A 214 39.89 4.90 30.16
CA LYS A 214 40.29 5.64 31.34
C LYS A 214 39.23 6.73 31.58
N LYS A 215 38.46 6.61 32.67
CA LYS A 215 37.66 7.74 33.16
C LYS A 215 38.65 8.73 33.80
N GLU A 216 38.56 9.97 33.34
CA GLU A 216 39.22 11.14 33.95
C GLU A 216 38.79 11.31 35.41
#